data_AF-A0A7K1DTP0-F1
#
_entry.id   AF-A0A7K1DTP0-F1
#
_cell.length_a   1.000
_cell.length_b   1.000
_cell.length_c   1.000
_cell.angle_alpha   90.00
_cell.angle_beta   90.00
_cell.angle_gamma   90.00
#
_symmetry.space_group_name_H-M   'P 1'
#
loop_
_entity.id
_entity.type
_entity.pdbx_description
1 polymer ?
#
loop_
_entity_poly.entity_id
_entity_poly.type
_entity_poly.pdbx_seq_one_letter_code
_entity_poly.pdbx_strand_id
1 'polypeptide(L)'
;MKIYNDITEVYGNTPLVRINKIMDGAAANVFAKLEFYNPSATVKDRLGIAMVDAAEKSGALKPGGTIVEATSGNTGIALAMVGAARGYKTILTMPESVSKERRKLIKAYGAELVLTPAAEGMKGAVAKAEELGKSGAVLVRQFENE
;
A
#
# COMPACT_ATOMS: atom_id res chain seq x y z
N MET A 1 7.81 -25.03 -9.94
CA MET A 1 7.53 -23.69 -9.37
C MET A 1 6.67 -22.94 -10.37
N LYS A 2 5.64 -22.20 -9.92
CA LYS A 2 4.80 -21.40 -10.81
C LYS A 2 5.59 -20.18 -11.29
N ILE A 3 5.48 -19.84 -12.57
CA ILE A 3 5.99 -18.58 -13.13
C ILE A 3 4.84 -17.57 -13.07
N TYR A 4 5.14 -16.35 -12.64
CA TYR A 4 4.19 -15.24 -12.48
C TYR A 4 4.58 -14.12 -13.43
N ASN A 5 3.60 -13.31 -13.84
CA ASN A 5 3.87 -12.21 -14.77
C ASN A 5 4.58 -11.04 -14.08
N ASP A 6 4.22 -10.76 -12.83
CA ASP A 6 4.85 -9.75 -12.00
C ASP A 6 4.71 -10.05 -10.50
N ILE A 7 5.31 -9.18 -9.68
CA ILE A 7 5.37 -9.34 -8.22
C ILE A 7 4.00 -9.19 -7.53
N THR A 8 3.02 -8.56 -8.18
CA THR A 8 1.67 -8.38 -7.64
C THR A 8 0.85 -9.67 -7.67
N GLU A 9 1.29 -10.71 -8.39
CA GLU A 9 0.60 -12.01 -8.41
C GLU A 9 1.06 -12.97 -7.29
N VAL A 10 2.13 -12.63 -6.55
CA VAL A 10 2.72 -13.49 -5.51
C VAL A 10 2.36 -13.08 -4.07
N TYR A 11 1.38 -12.21 -3.91
CA TYR A 11 0.84 -11.84 -2.60
C TYR A 11 -0.08 -12.92 -2.02
N GLY A 12 -0.29 -12.86 -0.71
CA GLY A 12 -1.13 -13.81 0.00
C GLY A 12 -0.47 -15.16 0.24
N ASN A 13 -1.29 -16.20 0.47
CA ASN A 13 -0.84 -17.55 0.83
C ASN A 13 0.23 -17.60 1.95
N THR A 14 0.18 -16.62 2.84
CA THR A 14 1.11 -16.47 3.97
C THR A 14 0.88 -17.59 5.01
N PRO A 15 1.94 -18.03 5.72
CA PRO A 15 1.81 -19.16 6.64
C PRO A 15 1.05 -18.79 7.91
N LEU A 16 0.44 -19.81 8.53
CA LEU A 16 0.01 -19.78 9.92
C LEU A 16 1.08 -20.47 10.77
N VAL A 17 1.50 -19.81 11.85
CA VAL A 17 2.44 -20.39 12.82
C VAL A 17 1.76 -20.50 14.18
N ARG A 18 1.78 -21.70 14.75
CA ARG A 18 1.25 -21.95 16.10
C ARG A 18 2.12 -21.26 17.14
N ILE A 19 1.51 -20.51 18.06
CA ILE A 19 2.19 -19.93 19.20
C ILE A 19 2.21 -20.97 20.33
N ASN A 20 3.39 -21.53 20.62
CA ASN A 20 3.53 -22.62 21.58
C ASN A 20 3.82 -22.10 23.00
N LYS A 21 5.05 -21.64 23.29
CA LYS A 21 5.51 -21.34 24.65
C LYS A 21 4.69 -20.29 25.42
N ILE A 22 4.16 -19.28 24.72
CA ILE A 22 3.36 -18.21 25.36
C ILE A 22 1.96 -18.72 25.75
N MET A 23 1.46 -19.74 25.06
CA MET A 23 0.15 -20.33 25.28
C MET A 23 0.22 -21.65 26.06
N ASP A 24 1.34 -21.92 26.76
CA ASP A 24 1.49 -23.14 27.53
C ASP A 24 0.43 -23.23 28.64
N GLY A 25 -0.22 -24.38 28.77
CA GLY A 25 -1.36 -24.59 29.69
C GLY A 25 -2.68 -23.92 29.28
N ALA A 26 -2.73 -23.17 28.16
CA ALA A 26 -3.98 -22.59 27.68
C ALA A 26 -4.89 -23.65 27.04
N ALA A 27 -6.21 -23.54 27.25
CA ALA A 27 -7.19 -24.42 26.62
C ALA A 27 -7.36 -24.16 25.11
N ALA A 28 -6.94 -22.99 24.62
CA ALA A 28 -7.13 -22.57 23.24
C ALA A 28 -5.84 -22.67 22.41
N ASN A 29 -5.99 -22.99 21.12
CA ASN A 29 -4.90 -22.88 20.15
C ASN A 29 -4.86 -21.47 19.56
N VAL A 30 -3.69 -20.82 19.61
CA VAL A 30 -3.47 -19.52 18.98
C VAL A 30 -2.48 -19.65 17.83
N PHE A 31 -2.82 -19.06 16.70
CA PHE A 31 -2.01 -19.04 15.49
C PHE A 31 -1.77 -17.61 15.02
N ALA A 32 -0.54 -17.31 14.61
CA ALA A 32 -0.18 -16.06 13.98
C ALA A 32 -0.20 -16.21 12.45
N LYS A 33 -0.97 -15.36 11.75
CA LYS A 33 -0.93 -15.24 10.29
C LYS A 33 0.19 -14.28 9.90
N LEU A 34 1.24 -14.79 9.27
CA LEU A 34 2.49 -14.06 9.08
C LEU A 34 2.46 -13.20 7.80
N GLU A 35 1.71 -12.10 7.84
CA GLU A 35 1.52 -11.21 6.68
C GLU A 35 2.77 -10.44 6.24
N PHE A 36 3.86 -10.50 7.00
CA PHE A 36 5.15 -9.97 6.56
C PHE A 36 5.83 -10.82 5.48
N TYR A 37 5.28 -11.98 5.12
CA TYR A 37 5.74 -12.77 3.96
C TYR A 37 5.18 -12.30 2.62
N ASN A 38 4.31 -11.28 2.60
CA ASN A 38 3.94 -10.63 1.35
C ASN A 38 5.16 -9.90 0.72
N PRO A 39 5.17 -9.65 -0.59
CA PRO A 39 6.34 -9.12 -1.32
C PRO A 39 6.96 -7.83 -0.77
N SER A 40 6.14 -6.90 -0.26
CA SER A 40 6.63 -5.66 0.35
C SER A 40 6.70 -5.72 1.89
N ALA A 41 6.66 -6.95 2.42
CA ALA A 41 6.73 -7.29 3.84
C ALA A 41 5.58 -6.70 4.70
N THR A 42 4.38 -6.58 4.12
CA THR A 42 3.20 -6.08 4.84
C THR A 42 1.89 -6.67 4.35
N VAL A 43 0.91 -6.76 5.25
CA VAL A 43 -0.49 -7.12 4.92
C VAL A 43 -1.11 -6.17 3.88
N LYS A 44 -0.61 -4.94 3.76
CA LYS A 44 -1.18 -3.93 2.86
C LYS A 44 -0.96 -4.22 1.38
N ASP A 45 -0.13 -5.19 1.02
CA ASP A 45 -0.05 -5.69 -0.36
C ASP A 45 -1.42 -6.16 -0.85
N ARG A 46 -2.18 -6.87 0.01
CA ARG A 46 -3.54 -7.33 -0.32
C ARG A 46 -4.45 -6.17 -0.71
N LEU A 47 -4.46 -5.13 0.12
CA LEU A 47 -5.32 -3.96 -0.09
C LEU A 47 -4.84 -3.14 -1.29
N GLY A 48 -3.54 -2.85 -1.38
CA GLY A 48 -2.97 -2.06 -2.46
C GLY A 48 -3.24 -2.69 -3.83
N ILE A 49 -3.05 -4.01 -3.94
CA ILE A 49 -3.35 -4.78 -5.15
C ILE A 49 -4.85 -4.73 -5.45
N ALA A 50 -5.71 -5.05 -4.49
CA ALA A 50 -7.16 -5.08 -4.70
C ALA A 50 -7.74 -3.71 -5.12
N MET A 51 -7.26 -2.61 -4.55
CA MET A 51 -7.71 -1.27 -4.92
C MET A 51 -7.31 -0.91 -6.36
N VAL A 52 -6.11 -1.30 -6.79
CA VAL A 52 -5.64 -1.08 -8.16
C VAL A 52 -6.38 -1.99 -9.14
N ASP A 53 -6.58 -3.27 -8.82
CA ASP A 53 -7.39 -4.20 -9.62
C ASP A 53 -8.82 -3.66 -9.84
N ALA A 54 -9.44 -3.11 -8.80
CA ALA A 54 -10.79 -2.51 -8.90
C ALA A 54 -10.80 -1.27 -9.81
N ALA A 55 -9.77 -0.42 -9.71
CA ALA A 55 -9.64 0.75 -10.56
C ALA A 55 -9.36 0.40 -12.03
N GLU A 56 -8.55 -0.64 -12.29
CA GLU A 56 -8.31 -1.19 -13.62
C GLU A 56 -9.61 -1.78 -14.21
N LYS A 57 -10.30 -2.62 -13.43
CA LYS A 57 -11.53 -3.31 -13.86
C LYS A 57 -12.68 -2.36 -14.16
N SER A 58 -12.80 -1.27 -13.41
CA SER A 58 -13.81 -0.22 -13.66
C SER A 58 -13.45 0.70 -14.83
N GLY A 59 -12.21 0.64 -15.33
CA GLY A 59 -11.69 1.56 -16.35
C GLY A 59 -11.32 2.95 -15.83
N ALA A 60 -11.41 3.17 -14.51
CA ALA A 60 -11.00 4.41 -13.87
C ALA A 60 -9.48 4.63 -13.99
N LEU A 61 -8.70 3.54 -13.85
CA LEU A 61 -7.25 3.55 -14.06
C LEU A 61 -6.91 3.00 -15.44
N LYS A 62 -6.45 3.87 -16.34
CA LYS A 62 -5.99 3.50 -17.68
C LYS A 62 -4.50 3.12 -17.65
N PRO A 63 -3.99 2.34 -18.63
CA PRO A 63 -2.56 2.06 -18.75
C PRO A 63 -1.71 3.34 -18.70
N GLY A 64 -0.63 3.33 -17.90
CA GLY A 64 0.21 4.51 -17.67
C GLY A 64 -0.44 5.61 -16.82
N GLY A 65 -1.64 5.36 -16.26
CA GLY A 65 -2.36 6.28 -15.39
C GLY A 65 -1.65 6.58 -14.07
N THR A 66 -2.26 7.47 -13.28
CA THR A 66 -1.69 7.93 -12.00
C THR A 66 -2.55 7.47 -10.83
N ILE A 67 -1.91 6.88 -9.82
CA ILE A 67 -2.47 6.51 -8.52
C ILE A 67 -2.10 7.58 -7.51
N VAL A 68 -3.06 8.03 -6.72
CA VAL A 68 -2.87 8.99 -5.62
C VAL A 68 -3.46 8.42 -4.32
N GLU A 69 -2.71 8.54 -3.22
CA GLU A 69 -3.19 8.19 -1.88
C GLU A 69 -2.51 9.05 -0.80
N ALA A 70 -3.25 9.39 0.26
CA ALA A 70 -2.71 10.05 1.44
C ALA A 70 -2.33 9.02 2.50
N THR A 71 -1.03 8.72 2.61
CA THR A 71 -0.57 7.69 3.56
C THR A 71 0.90 7.85 3.90
N SER A 72 1.23 7.61 5.17
CA SER A 72 2.59 7.59 5.71
C SER A 72 3.07 6.18 6.08
N GLY A 73 2.26 5.16 5.78
CA GLY A 73 2.42 3.80 6.27
C GLY A 73 2.54 2.75 5.17
N ASN A 74 2.23 1.52 5.55
CA ASN A 74 2.38 0.33 4.72
C ASN A 74 1.56 0.37 3.41
N THR A 75 0.41 1.04 3.40
CA THR A 75 -0.39 1.22 2.18
C THR A 75 0.41 1.96 1.11
N GLY A 76 1.26 2.92 1.50
CA GLY A 76 2.11 3.65 0.57
C GLY A 76 3.19 2.76 -0.05
N ILE A 77 3.79 1.89 0.76
CA ILE A 77 4.79 0.92 0.28
C ILE A 77 4.15 -0.06 -0.70
N ALA A 78 2.98 -0.60 -0.36
CA ALA A 78 2.24 -1.52 -1.23
C ALA A 78 1.86 -0.85 -2.57
N LEU A 79 1.28 0.35 -2.55
CA LEU A 79 0.91 1.08 -3.77
C LEU A 79 2.10 1.51 -4.61
N ALA A 80 3.23 1.84 -3.99
CA ALA A 80 4.47 2.14 -4.71
C ALA A 80 4.99 0.89 -5.43
N MET A 81 4.96 -0.26 -4.76
CA MET A 81 5.33 -1.55 -5.36
C MET A 81 4.40 -1.93 -6.52
N VAL A 82 3.08 -1.81 -6.35
CA VAL A 82 2.10 -2.09 -7.41
C VAL A 82 2.28 -1.16 -8.61
N GLY A 83 2.44 0.14 -8.37
CA GLY A 83 2.65 1.11 -9.45
C GLY A 83 3.95 0.83 -10.23
N ALA A 84 5.02 0.49 -9.53
CA ALA A 84 6.29 0.10 -10.16
C ALA A 84 6.16 -1.16 -11.01
N ALA A 85 5.47 -2.19 -10.49
CA ALA A 85 5.31 -3.47 -11.15
C ALA A 85 4.43 -3.39 -12.40
N ARG A 86 3.37 -2.57 -12.35
CA ARG A 86 2.33 -2.49 -13.40
C ARG A 86 2.46 -1.27 -14.31
N GLY A 87 3.47 -0.43 -14.10
CA GLY A 87 3.75 0.74 -14.96
C GLY A 87 2.83 1.93 -14.74
N TYR A 88 2.39 2.17 -13.49
CA TYR A 88 1.63 3.36 -13.11
C TYR A 88 2.52 4.41 -12.44
N LYS A 89 2.14 5.68 -12.61
CA LYS A 89 2.69 6.74 -11.77
C LYS A 89 2.04 6.66 -10.39
N THR A 90 2.82 6.53 -9.32
CA THR A 90 2.29 6.57 -7.94
C THR A 90 2.72 7.85 -7.25
N ILE A 91 1.76 8.63 -6.75
CA ILE A 91 1.99 9.84 -5.97
C ILE A 91 1.41 9.63 -4.58
N LEU A 92 2.25 9.79 -3.54
CA LEU A 92 1.80 9.70 -2.16
C LEU A 92 1.93 11.04 -1.46
N THR A 93 0.87 11.47 -0.80
CA THR A 93 0.88 12.66 0.04
C THR A 93 1.08 12.25 1.50
N MET A 94 1.94 12.97 2.22
CA MET A 94 2.18 12.71 3.64
C MET A 94 2.77 13.94 4.35
N PRO A 95 2.62 14.06 5.68
CA PRO A 95 3.28 15.12 6.44
C PRO A 95 4.81 14.99 6.36
N GLU A 96 5.53 16.11 6.34
CA GLU A 96 7.01 16.11 6.33
C GLU A 96 7.66 15.49 7.58
N SER A 97 6.89 15.35 8.67
CA SER A 97 7.27 14.70 9.92
C SER A 97 7.46 13.18 9.81
N VAL A 98 7.05 12.57 8.70
CA VAL A 98 7.28 11.15 8.42
C VAL A 98 8.78 10.86 8.29
N SER A 99 9.21 9.72 8.85
CA SER A 99 10.62 9.35 8.93
C SER A 99 11.29 9.31 7.56
N LYS A 100 12.59 9.64 7.54
CA LYS A 100 13.37 9.70 6.29
C LYS A 100 13.54 8.30 5.68
N GLU A 101 13.64 7.28 6.52
CA GLU A 101 13.78 5.88 6.13
C GLU A 101 12.57 5.41 5.34
N ARG A 102 11.35 5.72 5.82
CA ARG A 102 10.11 5.40 5.11
C ARG A 102 10.02 6.12 3.77
N ARG A 103 10.35 7.41 3.76
CA ARG A 103 10.38 8.20 2.51
C ARG A 103 11.37 7.62 1.50
N LYS A 104 12.54 7.16 1.96
CA LYS A 104 13.56 6.54 1.11
C LYS A 104 13.08 5.20 0.54
N LEU A 105 12.46 4.36 1.35
CA LEU A 105 11.90 3.08 0.90
C LEU A 105 10.84 3.28 -0.19
N ILE A 106 9.89 4.19 0.03
CA ILE A 106 8.84 4.47 -0.96
C ILE A 106 9.43 5.03 -2.26
N LYS A 107 10.38 5.96 -2.16
CA LYS A 107 11.08 6.50 -3.34
C LYS A 107 11.90 5.44 -4.08
N ALA A 108 12.39 4.41 -3.39
CA ALA A 108 13.15 3.33 -4.03
C ALA A 108 12.27 2.48 -4.97
N TYR A 109 10.95 2.43 -4.74
CA TYR A 109 9.98 1.88 -5.70
C TYR A 109 9.63 2.87 -6.82
N GLY A 110 10.16 4.09 -6.83
CA GLY A 110 9.89 5.09 -7.86
C GLY A 110 8.65 5.96 -7.63
N ALA A 111 8.00 5.85 -6.47
CA ALA A 111 6.86 6.70 -6.14
C ALA A 111 7.27 8.16 -5.85
N GLU A 112 6.46 9.10 -6.32
CA GLU A 112 6.59 10.52 -6.04
C GLU A 112 6.01 10.83 -4.65
N LEU A 113 6.73 11.65 -3.87
CA LEU A 113 6.28 12.08 -2.55
C LEU A 113 5.96 13.56 -2.55
N VAL A 114 4.72 13.90 -2.22
CA VAL A 114 4.29 15.27 -1.97
C VAL A 114 4.19 15.48 -0.47
N LEU A 115 5.10 16.28 0.08
CA LEU A 115 5.15 16.55 1.52
C LEU A 115 4.22 17.72 1.87
N THR A 116 3.41 17.54 2.89
CA THR A 116 2.55 18.61 3.44
C THR A 116 3.12 19.12 4.78
N PRO A 117 2.76 20.35 5.20
CA PRO A 117 3.21 20.91 6.47
C PRO A 117 2.89 19.97 7.64
N ALA A 118 3.85 19.78 8.54
CA ALA A 118 3.67 18.88 9.70
C ALA A 118 2.49 19.30 10.60
N ALA A 119 2.24 20.62 10.70
CA ALA A 119 1.16 21.19 11.52
C ALA A 119 -0.24 20.80 11.04
N GLU A 120 -0.41 20.51 9.75
CA GLU A 120 -1.70 20.09 9.18
C GLU A 120 -1.96 18.59 9.36
N GLY A 121 -0.93 17.83 9.73
CA GLY A 121 -0.98 16.38 9.92
C GLY A 121 -1.56 15.65 8.70
N MET A 122 -2.18 14.49 8.96
CA MET A 122 -2.78 13.68 7.89
C MET A 122 -3.95 14.38 7.19
N LYS A 123 -4.63 15.35 7.84
CA LYS A 123 -5.71 16.11 7.19
C LYS A 123 -5.18 16.93 6.01
N GLY A 124 -4.03 17.59 6.17
CA GLY A 124 -3.37 18.30 5.07
C GLY A 124 -2.96 17.36 3.94
N ALA A 125 -2.42 16.17 4.28
CA ALA A 125 -2.08 15.16 3.28
C ALA A 125 -3.31 14.68 2.48
N VAL A 126 -4.43 14.41 3.15
CA VAL A 126 -5.70 14.01 2.51
C VAL A 126 -6.20 15.13 1.58
N ALA A 127 -6.27 16.37 2.07
CA ALA A 127 -6.70 17.50 1.25
C ALA A 127 -5.82 17.67 0.00
N LYS A 128 -4.51 17.46 0.13
CA LYS A 128 -3.60 17.52 -1.02
C LYS A 128 -3.82 16.37 -2.01
N ALA A 129 -4.10 15.16 -1.53
CA ALA A 129 -4.43 14.03 -2.38
C ALA A 129 -5.74 14.27 -3.17
N GLU A 130 -6.76 14.84 -2.52
CA GLU A 130 -8.01 15.22 -3.17
C GLU A 130 -7.83 16.28 -4.25
N GLU A 131 -6.96 17.27 -4.01
CA GLU A 131 -6.60 18.27 -5.03
C GLU A 131 -5.95 17.62 -6.26
N LEU A 132 -4.98 16.72 -6.03
CA LEU A 132 -4.30 15.97 -7.10
C LEU A 132 -5.25 15.04 -7.86
N GLY A 133 -6.32 14.57 -7.22
CA GLY A 133 -7.35 13.78 -7.89
C GLY A 133 -8.13 14.50 -8.96
N LYS A 134 -8.30 15.81 -8.81
CA LYS A 134 -9.08 16.63 -9.75
C LYS A 134 -8.40 16.73 -11.13
N SER A 135 -7.11 16.41 -11.23
CA SER A 135 -6.36 16.41 -12.48
C SER A 135 -6.40 15.07 -13.24
N GLY A 136 -7.31 14.15 -12.87
CA GLY A 136 -7.53 12.88 -13.54
C GLY A 136 -6.72 11.70 -12.98
N ALA A 137 -6.05 11.89 -11.85
CA ALA A 137 -5.46 10.79 -11.10
C ALA A 137 -6.53 10.00 -10.32
N VAL A 138 -6.32 8.70 -10.17
CA VAL A 138 -7.21 7.83 -9.40
C VAL A 138 -6.84 7.91 -7.93
N LEU A 139 -7.79 8.37 -7.10
CA LEU A 139 -7.69 8.21 -5.66
C LEU A 139 -8.19 6.82 -5.27
N VAL A 140 -7.31 6.03 -4.67
CA VAL A 140 -7.68 4.67 -4.23
C VAL A 140 -8.40 4.65 -2.89
N ARG A 141 -8.29 5.71 -2.08
CA ARG A 141 -9.04 5.99 -0.85
C ARG A 141 -9.20 4.77 0.05
N GLN A 142 -8.11 4.36 0.68
CA GLN A 142 -8.05 3.11 1.47
C GLN A 142 -9.10 2.93 2.59
N PHE A 143 -9.80 4.00 2.99
CA PHE A 143 -10.83 4.00 4.02
C PHE A 143 -12.27 4.12 3.49
N GLU A 144 -12.44 4.36 2.19
CA GLU A 144 -13.75 4.53 1.53
C GLU A 144 -13.98 3.52 0.41
N ASN A 145 -12.97 2.70 0.09
CA ASN A 145 -13.06 1.68 -0.94
C ASN A 145 -13.86 0.47 -0.41
N GLU A 146 -14.97 0.14 -1.09
CA GLU A 146 -15.87 -0.99 -0.76
C GLU A 146 -15.46 -2.30 -1.45
#